data_AF-A0A3P0X6A1-F1
#
_entry.id   AF-A0A3P0X6A1-F1
#
_cell.length_a   1.000
_cell.length_b   1.000
_cell.length_c   1.000
_cell.angle_alpha   90.00
_cell.angle_beta   90.00
_cell.angle_gamma   90.00
#
_symmetry.space_group_name_H-M   'P 1'
#
loop_
_entity.id
_entity.type
_entity.pdbx_description
1 polymer ?
#
loop_
_entity_poly.entity_id
_entity_poly.type
_entity_poly.pdbx_seq_one_letter_code
_entity_poly.pdbx_strand_id
1 'polypeptide(L)'
;MLKMHVELAWELLRGAFGDSFGDLGTNPLGWAITILSPFLLLTLKFRRESEKASFGSFIKDRKLELKDFALAYLLLWGGVLIFEVFWSQPSKVWKQAATTHPAPTSRTPLPPDGEWYQGVDHQPISATFNSPKGFSGRQLRLPYPPADLETTVYYNGIAQRRALDYSLAGEMVLLHFAVPLGDSIMISYRHY
;
A
#
# COMPACT_ATOMS: atom_id res chain seq x y z
N MET A 1 -25.05 -5.85 -37.35
CA MET A 1 -24.80 -6.78 -36.22
C MET A 1 -23.48 -6.51 -35.49
N LEU A 2 -22.33 -6.39 -36.17
CA LEU A 2 -21.03 -6.21 -35.52
C LEU A 2 -20.95 -5.00 -34.57
N LYS A 3 -21.48 -3.84 -34.99
CA LYS A 3 -21.49 -2.61 -34.19
C LYS A 3 -22.18 -2.76 -32.82
N MET A 4 -23.28 -3.52 -32.78
CA MET A 4 -24.05 -3.78 -31.56
C MET A 4 -23.30 -4.68 -30.57
N HIS A 5 -22.49 -5.63 -31.06
CA HIS A 5 -21.71 -6.51 -30.21
C HIS A 5 -20.49 -5.79 -29.62
N VAL A 6 -19.92 -4.84 -30.36
CA VAL A 6 -18.81 -4.00 -29.89
C VAL A 6 -19.28 -3.02 -28.81
N GLU A 7 -20.43 -2.37 -28.99
CA GLU A 7 -20.98 -1.46 -27.98
C GLU A 7 -21.37 -2.20 -26.69
N LEU A 8 -22.00 -3.39 -26.81
CA LEU A 8 -22.34 -4.21 -25.64
C LEU A 8 -21.09 -4.69 -24.87
N ALA A 9 -20.06 -5.13 -25.60
CA ALA A 9 -18.80 -5.55 -24.98
C ALA A 9 -18.09 -4.36 -24.31
N TRP A 10 -18.16 -3.17 -24.91
CA TRP A 10 -17.60 -1.94 -24.35
C TRP A 10 -18.33 -1.51 -23.07
N GLU A 11 -19.66 -1.52 -23.06
CA GLU A 11 -20.46 -1.20 -21.86
C GLU A 11 -20.22 -2.21 -20.73
N LEU A 12 -20.11 -3.51 -21.05
CA LEU A 12 -19.76 -4.54 -20.06
C LEU A 12 -18.36 -4.36 -19.49
N LEU A 13 -17.37 -4.04 -20.33
CA LEU A 13 -16.01 -3.75 -19.89
C LEU A 13 -15.95 -2.45 -19.07
N ARG A 14 -16.73 -1.44 -19.45
CA ARG A 14 -16.78 -0.15 -18.75
C ARG A 14 -17.43 -0.28 -17.37
N GLY A 15 -18.53 -1.01 -17.26
CA GLY A 15 -19.23 -1.23 -15.99
C GLY A 15 -18.45 -2.14 -15.04
N ALA A 16 -17.85 -3.22 -15.55
CA ALA A 16 -17.09 -4.16 -14.69
C ALA A 16 -15.75 -3.58 -14.21
N PHE A 17 -15.12 -2.75 -15.02
CA PHE A 17 -13.76 -2.28 -14.73
C PHE A 17 -13.65 -0.79 -14.38
N GLY A 18 -14.61 0.06 -14.78
CA GLY A 18 -14.53 1.52 -14.59
C GLY A 18 -14.37 1.94 -13.13
N ASP A 19 -15.17 1.38 -12.24
CA ASP A 19 -15.11 1.68 -10.80
C ASP A 19 -13.94 0.95 -10.13
N SER A 20 -13.68 -0.30 -10.54
CA SER A 20 -12.57 -1.11 -10.06
C SER A 20 -11.20 -0.49 -10.36
N PHE A 21 -11.04 0.23 -11.48
CA PHE A 21 -9.77 0.84 -11.87
C PHE A 21 -9.37 2.04 -11.03
N GLY A 22 -10.34 2.85 -10.58
CA GLY A 22 -10.08 3.97 -9.68
C GLY A 22 -9.48 3.50 -8.36
N ASP A 23 -10.03 2.41 -7.82
CA ASP A 23 -9.61 1.85 -6.54
C ASP A 23 -8.29 1.08 -6.60
N LEU A 24 -7.87 0.61 -7.78
CA LEU A 24 -6.60 -0.10 -7.98
C LEU A 24 -5.36 0.82 -8.02
N GLY A 25 -5.54 2.15 -7.98
CA GLY A 25 -4.43 3.12 -7.91
C GLY A 25 -3.48 3.10 -9.12
N THR A 26 -3.83 2.35 -10.17
CA THR A 26 -3.06 2.26 -11.41
C THR A 26 -3.77 3.06 -12.49
N ASN A 27 -3.00 3.90 -13.19
CA ASN A 27 -3.54 4.81 -14.19
C ASN A 27 -4.27 3.99 -15.28
N PRO A 28 -5.56 4.27 -15.59
CA PRO A 28 -6.34 3.50 -16.57
C PRO A 28 -5.67 3.39 -17.95
N LEU A 29 -4.83 4.36 -18.28
CA LEU A 29 -4.00 4.34 -19.49
C LEU A 29 -3.00 3.17 -19.51
N GLY A 30 -2.37 2.86 -18.37
CA GLY A 30 -1.42 1.75 -18.24
C GLY A 30 -2.10 0.40 -18.49
N TRP A 31 -3.31 0.22 -17.94
CA TRP A 31 -4.11 -0.98 -18.16
C TRP A 31 -4.61 -1.12 -19.60
N ALA A 32 -5.07 -0.02 -20.21
CA ALA A 32 -5.45 -0.02 -21.62
C ALA A 32 -4.27 -0.44 -22.52
N ILE A 33 -3.06 0.04 -22.22
CA ILE A 33 -1.84 -0.36 -22.94
C ILE A 33 -1.55 -1.85 -22.74
N THR A 34 -1.64 -2.37 -21.50
CA THR A 34 -1.38 -3.79 -21.24
C THR A 34 -2.39 -4.70 -21.94
N ILE A 35 -3.67 -4.34 -21.93
CA ILE A 35 -4.74 -5.12 -22.57
C ILE A 35 -4.67 -5.02 -24.10
N LEU A 36 -4.37 -3.84 -24.65
CA LEU A 36 -4.39 -3.60 -26.10
C LEU A 36 -3.08 -3.97 -26.80
N SER A 37 -1.95 -3.90 -26.10
CA SER A 37 -0.62 -4.24 -26.67
C SER A 37 -0.54 -5.60 -27.40
N PRO A 38 -1.16 -6.70 -26.92
CA PRO A 38 -1.07 -7.98 -27.59
C PRO A 38 -1.89 -8.00 -28.90
N PHE A 39 -3.03 -7.31 -28.94
CA PHE A 39 -3.84 -7.12 -30.14
C PHE A 39 -3.16 -6.18 -31.14
N LEU A 40 -2.48 -5.15 -30.65
CA LEU A 40 -1.68 -4.24 -31.48
C LEU A 40 -0.50 -4.99 -32.13
N LEU A 41 0.19 -5.86 -31.38
CA LEU A 41 1.24 -6.70 -31.94
C LEU A 41 0.71 -7.71 -32.97
N LEU A 42 -0.45 -8.32 -32.73
CA LEU A 42 -1.10 -9.22 -33.69
C LEU A 42 -1.52 -8.49 -34.97
N THR A 43 -2.10 -7.30 -34.85
CA THR A 43 -2.49 -6.47 -36.01
C THR A 43 -1.29 -5.97 -36.80
N LEU A 44 -0.21 -5.57 -36.14
CA LEU A 44 1.05 -5.19 -36.79
C LEU A 44 1.71 -6.38 -37.50
N LYS A 45 1.76 -7.56 -36.87
CA LYS A 45 2.24 -8.79 -37.52
C LYS A 45 1.40 -9.15 -38.73
N PHE A 46 0.07 -9.12 -38.58
CA PHE A 46 -0.84 -9.40 -39.68
C PHE A 46 -0.63 -8.44 -40.86
N ARG A 47 -0.55 -7.13 -40.60
CA ARG A 47 -0.30 -6.12 -41.64
C ARG A 47 1.01 -6.37 -42.40
N ARG A 48 2.04 -6.88 -41.73
CA ARG A 48 3.34 -7.19 -42.35
C ARG A 48 3.29 -8.42 -43.26
N GLU A 49 2.40 -9.37 -42.99
CA GLU A 49 2.26 -10.61 -43.76
C GLU A 49 1.12 -10.54 -44.80
N SER A 50 0.18 -9.60 -44.67
CA SER A 50 -1.01 -9.50 -45.53
C SER A 50 -0.74 -9.01 -46.96
N GLU A 51 0.50 -8.67 -47.32
CA GLU A 51 0.83 -8.38 -48.73
C GLU A 51 0.68 -9.63 -49.64
N LYS A 52 0.59 -10.85 -49.07
CA LYS A 52 0.56 -12.09 -49.86
C LYS A 52 -0.54 -13.09 -49.47
N ALA A 53 -1.21 -12.92 -48.33
CA ALA A 53 -2.16 -13.92 -47.81
C ALA A 53 -3.46 -13.28 -47.29
N SER A 54 -4.58 -13.97 -47.50
CA SER A 54 -5.87 -13.54 -46.94
C SER A 54 -5.91 -13.81 -45.43
N PHE A 55 -6.61 -12.97 -44.66
CA PHE A 55 -6.73 -13.11 -43.20
C PHE A 55 -7.19 -14.49 -42.74
N GLY A 56 -8.04 -15.15 -43.52
CA GLY A 56 -8.53 -16.50 -43.24
C GLY A 56 -7.43 -17.58 -43.29
N SER A 57 -6.48 -17.49 -44.23
CA SER A 57 -5.37 -18.45 -44.29
C SER A 57 -4.38 -18.21 -43.16
N PHE A 58 -4.10 -16.94 -42.82
CA PHE A 58 -3.24 -16.58 -41.69
C PHE A 58 -3.74 -17.17 -40.36
N ILE A 59 -5.04 -17.02 -40.04
CA ILE A 59 -5.62 -17.60 -38.82
C ILE A 59 -5.54 -19.13 -38.84
N LYS A 60 -5.79 -19.75 -40.00
CA LYS A 60 -5.78 -21.21 -40.12
C LYS A 60 -4.39 -21.79 -39.87
N ASP A 61 -3.36 -21.16 -40.43
CA ASP A 61 -1.97 -21.59 -40.31
C ASP A 61 -1.40 -21.36 -38.90
N ARG A 62 -1.89 -20.32 -38.20
CA ARG A 62 -1.44 -19.95 -36.85
C ARG A 62 -2.39 -20.36 -35.74
N LYS A 63 -3.34 -21.26 -36.00
CA LYS A 63 -4.38 -21.66 -35.04
C LYS A 63 -3.79 -22.17 -33.71
N LEU A 64 -2.71 -22.94 -33.76
CA LEU A 64 -2.06 -23.48 -32.56
C LEU A 64 -1.38 -22.37 -31.75
N GLU A 65 -0.61 -21.50 -32.41
CA GLU A 65 0.07 -20.37 -31.77
C GLU A 65 -0.91 -19.37 -31.15
N LEU A 66 -2.02 -19.08 -31.83
CA LEU A 66 -3.09 -18.24 -31.30
C LEU A 66 -3.75 -18.85 -30.05
N LYS A 67 -3.91 -20.18 -30.03
CA LYS A 67 -4.45 -20.89 -28.87
C LYS A 67 -3.49 -20.82 -27.68
N ASP A 68 -2.21 -21.09 -27.88
CA ASP A 68 -1.20 -21.05 -26.82
C ASP A 68 -1.03 -19.62 -26.27
N PHE A 69 -1.06 -18.64 -27.17
CA PHE A 69 -1.05 -17.23 -26.79
C PHE A 69 -2.27 -16.83 -25.96
N ALA A 70 -3.47 -17.21 -26.39
CA ALA A 70 -4.70 -16.94 -25.66
C ALA A 70 -4.68 -17.60 -24.27
N LEU A 71 -4.17 -18.83 -24.17
CA LEU A 71 -4.04 -19.54 -22.90
C LEU A 71 -3.04 -18.86 -21.96
N ALA A 72 -1.85 -18.49 -22.46
CA ALA A 72 -0.84 -17.78 -21.68
C ALA A 72 -1.36 -16.42 -21.20
N TYR A 73 -2.09 -15.71 -22.06
CA TYR A 73 -2.71 -14.43 -21.72
C TYR A 73 -3.79 -14.58 -20.63
N LEU A 74 -4.65 -15.58 -20.75
CA LEU A 74 -5.66 -15.89 -19.72
C LEU A 74 -5.01 -16.28 -18.38
N LEU A 75 -3.94 -17.08 -18.41
CA LEU A 75 -3.21 -17.46 -17.19
C LEU A 75 -2.55 -16.26 -16.51
N LEU A 76 -1.90 -15.39 -17.28
CA LEU A 76 -1.31 -14.15 -16.77
C LEU A 76 -2.37 -13.30 -16.05
N TRP A 77 -3.51 -13.06 -16.71
CA TRP A 77 -4.58 -12.26 -16.14
C TRP A 77 -5.28 -12.93 -14.96
N GLY A 78 -5.46 -14.25 -15.02
CA GLY A 78 -5.95 -15.02 -13.87
C GLY A 78 -5.03 -14.85 -12.66
N GLY A 79 -3.72 -14.88 -12.87
CA GLY A 79 -2.72 -14.62 -11.82
C GLY A 79 -2.81 -13.20 -11.24
N VAL A 80 -2.95 -12.18 -12.10
CA VAL A 80 -3.14 -10.79 -11.65
C VAL A 80 -4.42 -10.63 -10.83
N LEU A 81 -5.54 -11.22 -11.27
CA LEU A 81 -6.81 -11.17 -10.53
C LEU A 81 -6.70 -11.86 -9.17
N ILE A 82 -6.07 -13.04 -9.12
CA ILE A 82 -5.83 -13.74 -7.85
C ILE A 82 -4.97 -12.87 -6.93
N PHE A 83 -3.89 -12.28 -7.44
CA PHE A 83 -3.03 -11.40 -6.64
C PHE A 83 -3.80 -10.19 -6.09
N GLU A 84 -4.60 -9.51 -6.90
CA GLU A 84 -5.37 -8.35 -6.46
C GLU A 84 -6.43 -8.72 -5.41
N VAL A 85 -7.18 -9.80 -5.64
CA VAL A 85 -8.24 -10.24 -4.73
C VAL A 85 -7.68 -10.72 -3.40
N PHE A 86 -6.63 -11.55 -3.42
CA PHE A 86 -6.14 -12.20 -2.21
C PHE A 86 -5.09 -11.37 -1.45
N TRP A 87 -4.43 -10.40 -2.10
CA TRP A 87 -3.32 -9.67 -1.47
C TRP A 87 -3.55 -8.16 -1.37
N SER A 88 -3.99 -7.53 -2.46
CA SER A 88 -4.15 -6.08 -2.53
C SER A 88 -5.38 -5.60 -1.78
N GLN A 89 -6.55 -6.23 -1.98
CA GLN A 89 -7.79 -5.82 -1.31
C GLN A 89 -7.74 -5.94 0.22
N PRO A 90 -7.28 -7.06 0.82
CA PRO A 90 -7.15 -7.15 2.27
C PRO A 90 -6.26 -6.05 2.86
N SER A 91 -5.16 -5.72 2.18
CA SER A 91 -4.26 -4.65 2.63
C SER A 91 -4.92 -3.27 2.67
N LYS A 92 -5.85 -2.98 1.74
CA LYS A 92 -6.61 -1.73 1.69
C LYS A 92 -7.69 -1.69 2.77
N VAL A 93 -8.42 -2.79 2.94
CA VAL A 93 -9.44 -2.92 3.99
C VAL A 93 -8.80 -2.78 5.37
N TRP A 94 -7.62 -3.38 5.59
CA TRP A 94 -6.91 -3.26 6.86
C TRP A 94 -6.43 -1.83 7.13
N LYS A 95 -5.90 -1.14 6.10
CA LYS A 95 -5.54 0.28 6.20
C LYS A 95 -6.75 1.17 6.45
N GLN A 96 -7.87 0.92 5.79
CA GLN A 96 -9.10 1.68 6.01
C GLN A 96 -9.69 1.43 7.40
N ALA A 97 -9.76 0.17 7.85
CA ALA A 97 -10.23 -0.17 9.20
C ALA A 97 -9.38 0.50 10.29
N ALA A 98 -8.06 0.65 10.08
CA ALA A 98 -7.20 1.40 10.98
C ALA A 98 -7.53 2.92 11.02
N THR A 99 -8.17 3.46 9.99
CA THR A 99 -8.56 4.88 9.91
C THR A 99 -10.02 5.16 10.32
N THR A 100 -10.95 4.22 10.12
CA THR A 100 -12.39 4.40 10.46
C THR A 100 -12.74 4.11 11.90
N HIS A 101 -11.86 3.43 12.65
CA HIS A 101 -11.95 3.35 14.10
C HIS A 101 -10.91 4.29 14.71
N PRO A 102 -11.17 5.62 14.78
CA PRO A 102 -10.32 6.48 15.59
C PRO A 102 -10.35 5.93 17.00
N ALA A 103 -9.18 5.67 17.58
CA ALA A 103 -9.07 5.31 18.98
C ALA A 103 -9.89 6.32 19.80
N PRO A 104 -10.78 5.88 20.72
CA PRO A 104 -11.65 6.79 21.43
C PRO A 104 -10.78 7.80 22.17
N THR A 105 -10.97 9.06 21.82
CA THR A 105 -10.31 10.19 22.46
C THR A 105 -10.84 10.35 23.89
N SER A 106 -10.29 9.58 24.84
CA SER A 106 -10.30 9.98 26.25
C SER A 106 -9.30 11.13 26.40
N ARG A 107 -9.73 12.35 26.04
CA ARG A 107 -8.93 13.55 26.25
C ARG A 107 -8.87 13.86 27.75
N THR A 108 -7.90 13.28 28.43
CA THR A 108 -7.30 13.94 29.59
C THR A 108 -6.32 14.98 29.04
N PRO A 109 -6.23 16.21 29.57
CA PRO A 109 -5.28 17.20 29.07
C PRO A 109 -3.86 16.69 29.34
N LEU A 110 -3.11 16.39 28.28
CA LEU A 110 -1.71 15.96 28.35
C LEU A 110 -0.76 17.16 28.17
N PRO A 111 0.48 17.08 28.71
CA PRO A 111 1.43 18.18 28.78
C PRO A 111 1.84 18.69 27.38
N PRO A 112 2.33 19.95 27.28
CA PRO A 112 2.41 20.73 26.03
C PRO A 112 3.39 20.22 24.95
N ASP A 113 4.09 19.10 25.16
CA ASP A 113 5.30 18.77 24.40
C ASP A 113 5.16 17.55 23.46
N GLY A 114 3.94 17.01 23.25
CA GLY A 114 3.71 15.94 22.27
C GLY A 114 2.25 15.52 22.08
N GLU A 115 1.96 14.86 20.96
CA GLU A 115 0.65 14.22 20.71
C GLU A 115 0.67 12.80 21.29
N TRP A 116 -0.06 12.61 22.38
CA TRP A 116 -0.16 11.32 23.09
C TRP A 116 -1.49 10.65 22.75
N TYR A 117 -1.44 9.38 22.36
CA TYR A 117 -2.64 8.57 22.15
C TYR A 117 -2.72 7.51 23.25
N GLN A 118 -3.71 7.65 24.13
CA GLN A 118 -4.02 6.63 25.12
C GLN A 118 -4.76 5.48 24.43
N GLY A 119 -4.18 4.28 24.45
CA GLY A 119 -4.87 3.08 24.00
C GLY A 119 -6.04 2.74 24.92
N VAL A 120 -7.10 2.16 24.36
CA VAL A 120 -8.20 1.58 25.14
C VAL A 120 -7.70 0.28 25.76
N ASP A 121 -7.95 0.07 27.05
CA ASP A 121 -7.81 -1.19 27.77
C ASP A 121 -6.52 -1.97 27.45
N HIS A 122 -5.46 -1.76 28.24
CA HIS A 122 -4.18 -2.51 28.19
C HIS A 122 -3.41 -2.47 26.86
N GLN A 123 -3.85 -1.65 25.90
CA GLN A 123 -3.09 -1.41 24.68
C GLN A 123 -1.88 -0.50 24.95
N PRO A 124 -0.75 -0.72 24.25
CA PRO A 124 0.43 0.13 24.39
C PRO A 124 0.07 1.59 24.06
N ILE A 125 0.42 2.48 24.98
CA ILE A 125 0.40 3.92 24.75
C ILE A 125 1.44 4.18 23.67
N SER A 126 0.97 4.74 22.55
CA SER A 126 1.85 5.16 21.47
C SER A 126 1.83 6.67 21.42
N ALA A 127 3.02 7.25 21.44
CA ALA A 127 3.20 8.69 21.46
C ALA A 127 4.18 9.08 20.37
N THR A 128 3.76 10.03 19.56
CA THR A 128 4.55 10.53 18.45
C THR A 128 5.07 11.91 18.82
N PHE A 129 6.39 12.01 18.94
CA PHE A 129 7.12 13.25 19.13
C PHE A 129 7.63 13.70 17.78
N ASN A 130 6.98 14.72 17.24
CA ASN A 130 7.65 15.54 16.24
C ASN A 130 8.65 16.40 17.01
N SER A 131 9.96 16.20 16.75
CA SER A 131 11.02 16.96 17.42
C SER A 131 10.69 18.46 17.33
N PRO A 132 10.33 19.13 18.45
CA PRO A 132 9.94 20.53 18.39
C PRO A 132 11.09 21.38 17.84
N LYS A 133 10.77 22.51 17.19
CA LYS A 133 11.81 23.44 16.72
C LYS A 133 12.68 23.86 17.91
N GLY A 134 13.93 23.39 17.95
CA GLY A 134 14.89 23.65 19.03
C GLY A 134 15.12 22.48 19.99
N PHE A 135 14.50 21.31 19.77
CA PHE A 135 14.80 20.11 20.54
C PHE A 135 16.15 19.53 20.12
N SER A 136 17.21 19.95 20.82
CA SER A 136 18.52 19.30 20.82
C SER A 136 18.60 18.21 21.90
N GLY A 137 17.45 17.83 22.47
CA GLY A 137 17.37 17.00 23.65
C GLY A 137 17.69 15.54 23.34
N ARG A 138 18.59 14.96 24.13
CA ARG A 138 18.74 13.50 24.21
C ARG A 138 17.73 12.86 25.15
N GLN A 139 16.78 13.63 25.67
CA GLN A 139 15.92 13.21 26.76
C GLN A 139 14.48 13.53 26.41
N LEU A 140 13.65 12.50 26.40
CA LEU A 140 12.21 12.60 26.22
C LEU A 140 11.53 12.14 27.51
N ARG A 141 10.60 12.96 28.02
CA ARG A 141 9.83 12.61 29.22
C ARG A 141 8.49 12.02 28.81
N LEU A 142 8.20 10.83 29.33
CA LEU A 142 6.92 10.15 29.21
C LEU A 142 5.96 10.64 30.32
N PRO A 143 4.64 10.68 30.08
CA PRO A 143 3.63 11.07 31.06
C PRO A 143 3.48 10.00 32.15
N TYR A 144 3.89 8.77 31.86
CA TYR A 144 3.81 7.63 32.77
C TYR A 144 5.08 6.78 32.64
N PRO A 145 5.56 6.16 33.73
CA PRO A 145 6.69 5.26 33.69
C PRO A 145 6.35 4.02 32.83
N PRO A 146 7.24 3.63 31.91
CA PRO A 146 7.01 2.47 31.08
C PRO A 146 7.22 1.16 31.85
N ALA A 147 6.44 0.14 31.49
CA ALA A 147 6.74 -1.24 31.77
C ALA A 147 8.08 -1.59 31.11
N ASP A 148 9.06 -1.95 31.95
CA ASP A 148 10.47 -2.00 31.55
C ASP A 148 10.72 -2.81 30.28
N LEU A 149 10.02 -3.92 30.04
CA LEU A 149 10.31 -4.84 28.94
C LEU A 149 9.61 -4.51 27.62
N GLU A 150 8.65 -3.58 27.58
CA GLU A 150 7.75 -3.41 26.44
C GLU A 150 7.85 -2.03 25.76
N THR A 151 8.94 -1.30 25.98
CA THR A 151 9.16 0.01 25.33
C THR A 151 9.98 -0.14 24.07
N THR A 152 9.42 0.30 22.94
CA THR A 152 10.08 0.37 21.65
C THR A 152 10.13 1.81 21.16
N VAL A 153 11.33 2.28 20.80
CA VAL A 153 11.56 3.60 20.20
C VAL A 153 11.76 3.43 18.69
N TYR A 154 11.12 4.27 17.90
CA TYR A 154 11.29 4.35 16.46
C TYR A 154 11.78 5.75 16.09
N TYR A 155 12.80 5.83 15.24
CA TYR A 155 13.31 7.07 14.68
C TYR A 155 13.11 7.03 13.16
N ASN A 156 12.31 7.96 12.62
CA ASN A 156 11.89 7.98 11.22
C ASN A 156 11.38 6.61 10.71
N GLY A 157 10.60 5.91 11.56
CA GLY A 157 10.02 4.60 11.27
C GLY A 157 10.95 3.39 11.48
N ILE A 158 12.22 3.61 11.84
CA ILE A 158 13.18 2.53 12.10
C ILE A 158 13.25 2.24 13.59
N ALA A 159 13.01 0.98 13.98
CA ALA A 159 13.13 0.53 15.36
C ALA A 159 14.57 0.67 15.88
N GLN A 160 14.71 1.30 17.04
CA GLN A 160 15.97 1.54 17.73
C GLN A 160 16.24 0.41 18.74
N ARG A 161 17.51 0.14 19.03
CA ARG A 161 17.93 -0.89 19.97
C ARG A 161 18.08 -0.32 21.37
N ARG A 162 17.37 -0.91 22.33
CA ARG A 162 17.55 -0.58 23.75
C ARG A 162 18.98 -0.84 24.21
N ALA A 163 19.46 -0.07 25.17
CA ALA A 163 20.82 -0.01 25.70
C ALA A 163 21.89 0.52 24.73
N LEU A 164 21.72 0.35 23.41
CA LEU A 164 22.63 0.90 22.41
C LEU A 164 22.21 2.30 21.98
N ASP A 165 20.99 2.43 21.45
CA ASP A 165 20.48 3.66 20.84
C ASP A 165 19.67 4.49 21.84
N TYR A 166 19.08 3.86 22.86
CA TYR A 166 18.39 4.53 23.95
C TYR A 166 18.40 3.75 25.27
N SER A 167 18.22 4.43 26.38
CA SER A 167 18.01 3.86 27.71
C SER A 167 16.76 4.44 28.38
N LEU A 168 16.23 3.73 29.38
CA LEU A 168 15.06 4.15 30.16
C LEU A 168 15.48 4.42 31.59
N ALA A 169 14.99 5.52 32.18
CA ALA A 169 15.22 5.89 33.57
C ALA A 169 13.92 6.47 34.16
N GLY A 170 13.08 5.60 34.73
CA GLY A 170 11.74 6.00 35.16
C GLY A 170 10.91 6.49 33.98
N GLU A 171 10.39 7.72 34.07
CA GLU A 171 9.64 8.38 32.99
C GLU A 171 10.52 8.89 31.83
N MET A 172 11.85 8.76 31.91
CA MET A 172 12.74 9.36 30.92
C MET A 172 13.24 8.33 29.91
N VAL A 173 13.13 8.67 28.62
CA VAL A 173 13.81 8.00 27.52
C VAL A 173 15.05 8.81 27.14
N LEU A 174 16.22 8.25 27.39
CA LEU A 174 17.50 8.85 27.06
C LEU A 174 18.01 8.29 25.73
N LEU A 175 18.04 9.10 24.69
CA LEU A 175 18.58 8.78 23.37
C LEU A 175 20.10 8.97 23.36
N HIS A 176 20.83 7.99 22.83
CA HIS A 176 22.29 8.05 22.73
C HIS A 176 22.76 8.69 21.41
N PHE A 177 21.83 9.09 20.55
CA PHE A 177 22.06 9.80 19.29
C PHE A 177 21.43 11.19 19.31
N ALA A 178 21.88 12.06 18.39
CA ALA A 178 21.27 13.38 18.19
C ALA A 178 20.12 13.27 17.20
N VAL A 179 19.04 14.00 17.46
CA VAL A 179 17.83 14.02 16.62
C VAL A 179 17.84 15.32 15.81
N PRO A 180 18.01 15.28 14.49
CA PRO A 180 17.88 16.45 13.65
C PRO A 180 16.51 17.13 13.77
N LEU A 181 16.50 18.44 13.55
CA LEU A 181 15.28 19.25 13.60
C LEU A 181 14.35 18.87 12.44
N GLY A 182 13.09 18.56 12.75
CA GLY A 182 12.09 18.13 11.78
C GLY A 182 11.96 16.60 11.63
N ASP A 183 12.84 15.82 12.26
CA ASP A 183 12.69 14.37 12.31
C ASP A 183 11.61 13.93 13.31
N SER A 184 11.09 12.73 13.04
CA SER A 184 10.04 12.10 13.84
C SER A 184 10.62 11.04 14.76
N ILE A 185 10.21 11.08 16.02
CA ILE A 185 10.42 10.00 16.98
C ILE A 185 9.07 9.50 17.44
N MET A 186 8.88 8.19 17.37
CA MET A 186 7.70 7.53 17.92
C MET A 186 8.14 6.60 19.04
N ILE A 187 7.47 6.71 20.19
CA ILE A 187 7.71 5.84 21.34
C ILE A 187 6.42 5.06 21.59
N SER A 188 6.54 3.73 21.60
CA SER A 188 5.44 2.83 21.92
C SER A 188 5.80 2.07 23.19
N TYR A 189 4.96 2.16 24.22
CA TYR A 189 5.22 1.54 25.52
C TYR A 189 3.92 1.17 26.27
N ARG A 190 3.98 0.17 27.15
CA ARG A 190 2.90 -0.10 28.11
C ARG A 190 3.20 0.57 29.45
N HIS A 191 2.17 0.92 30.21
CA HIS A 191 2.28 1.29 31.63
C HIS A 191 1.34 0.39 32.45
N TYR A 192 1.67 0.18 33.73
CA TYR A 192 0.85 -0.56 34.70
C TYR A 192 0.16 0.40 35.67
#